data_AF-A0A067S2J7-F1
#
_entry.id   AF-A0A067S2J7-F1
#
_cell.length_a   1.000
_cell.length_b   1.000
_cell.length_c   1.000
_cell.angle_alpha   90.00
_cell.angle_beta   90.00
_cell.angle_gamma   90.00
#
_symmetry.space_group_name_H-M   'P 1'
#
loop_
_entity.id
_entity.type
_entity.pdbx_description
1 polymer ?
#
loop_
_entity_poly.entity_id
_entity_poly.type
_entity_poly.pdbx_seq_one_letter_code
_entity_poly.pdbx_strand_id
1 'polypeptide(L)'
;MSSEPAKRRRPLGVRRDRVQLPSDAGSVVAAREESYNTGRGLRHQSGHSYQAGQTPALSESSWLPVEDQEIGLDPDDGWYDDSIEAPYTDEPEVSEENPQTCATFALLRHMHMLSLTSKCSTYDYYRALEKLTNNTGIRIPRSKYRVLMRLGHQWRHLKMLKRAGRGHDSAGAGATREGELALLCPSCPHPGINLPDDWKDAADVQKFLYSVILCIDANFRLKNQLVSNYSTDPGLGIGMAYMVRREPYEEYVKSRAGDDDDSAGCGLQAVEKAHTRFNKGLRYTGVACVSCGRSEMVMPCSVGNLRRGEKYACMDYCVGSVLRFDDMSFTPVIPKLHDAGHKKTKNHEQFSCNLCKGIGHTDGECPERIWGATNPVANSTKVMGPGSRHDVLDDNFAFWNYEKYIGMGKTLMRRYRAAVPERNKQIEAHRGFTASLDSDDVAKWTMMCEDWESDVFPKTVANPYHVKGKNITQAQARRELAEDEESWLADGGVALHDTSPSSFLIMGLDLEDMQ
;
A
#
# COMPACT_ATOMS: atom_id res chain seq x y z
N MET A 1 -67.28 13.75 -9.11
CA MET A 1 -67.05 14.71 -8.01
C MET A 1 -66.02 14.02 -7.11
N SER A 2 -64.75 14.40 -7.02
CA SER A 2 -64.13 15.72 -6.94
C SER A 2 -62.73 15.67 -7.55
N SER A 3 -62.41 16.69 -8.35
CA SER A 3 -61.15 16.92 -9.04
C SER A 3 -60.08 17.51 -8.11
N GLU A 4 -58.89 16.92 -8.08
CA GLU A 4 -57.66 17.59 -7.63
C GLU A 4 -56.66 17.75 -8.79
N PRO A 5 -55.88 18.84 -8.82
CA PRO A 5 -55.27 19.34 -10.06
C PRO A 5 -53.89 18.71 -10.33
N ALA A 6 -53.62 18.51 -11.63
CA ALA A 6 -52.34 18.05 -12.15
C ALA A 6 -51.20 19.02 -11.80
N LYS A 7 -50.23 18.57 -10.98
CA LYS A 7 -48.96 19.27 -10.77
C LYS A 7 -48.03 19.01 -11.96
N ARG A 8 -47.78 20.07 -12.74
CA ARG A 8 -46.73 20.15 -13.77
C ARG A 8 -45.39 19.66 -13.22
N ARG A 9 -44.79 18.64 -13.87
CA ARG A 9 -43.37 18.26 -13.67
C ARG A 9 -42.48 19.41 -14.16
N ARG A 10 -41.65 19.96 -13.26
CA ARG A 10 -40.48 20.77 -13.66
C ARG A 10 -39.39 19.82 -14.16
N PRO A 11 -38.64 20.16 -15.23
CA PRO A 11 -37.46 19.39 -15.60
C PRO A 11 -36.43 19.46 -14.47
N LEU A 12 -35.88 18.31 -14.08
CA LEU A 12 -34.74 18.21 -13.18
C LEU A 12 -33.51 18.76 -13.92
N GLY A 13 -33.24 20.05 -13.75
CA GLY A 13 -31.96 20.65 -14.12
C GLY A 13 -30.85 20.00 -13.29
N VAL A 14 -29.81 19.53 -13.97
CA VAL A 14 -28.59 19.01 -13.36
C VAL A 14 -27.99 20.11 -12.47
N ARG A 15 -28.04 19.92 -11.16
CA ARG A 15 -27.34 20.78 -10.19
C ARG A 15 -25.85 20.46 -10.29
N ARG A 16 -25.16 21.14 -11.21
CA ARG A 16 -23.71 21.20 -11.25
C ARG A 16 -23.28 22.23 -10.22
N ASP A 17 -22.95 21.80 -9.01
CA ASP A 17 -22.22 22.65 -8.05
C ASP A 17 -20.76 22.79 -8.55
N ARG A 18 -20.58 23.49 -9.68
CA ARG A 18 -19.28 24.09 -10.03
C ARG A 18 -19.13 25.31 -9.13
N VAL A 19 -18.35 25.18 -8.08
CA VAL A 19 -17.78 26.36 -7.42
C VAL A 19 -16.80 26.98 -8.42
N GLN A 20 -17.21 28.06 -9.08
CA GLN A 20 -16.25 28.93 -9.77
C GLN A 20 -15.42 29.63 -8.69
N LEU A 21 -14.12 29.30 -8.65
CA LEU A 21 -13.17 30.04 -7.83
C LEU A 21 -12.91 31.40 -8.50
N PRO A 22 -13.03 32.53 -7.77
CA PRO A 22 -12.65 33.84 -8.28
C PRO A 22 -11.16 33.88 -8.66
N SER A 23 -10.82 34.61 -9.73
CA SER A 23 -9.48 34.76 -10.30
C SER A 23 -8.49 35.56 -9.42
N ASP A 24 -8.88 35.88 -8.20
CA ASP A 24 -8.23 36.80 -7.28
C ASP A 24 -8.32 36.29 -5.83
N ALA A 25 -7.85 35.07 -5.61
CA ALA A 25 -7.72 34.45 -4.27
C ALA A 25 -6.58 35.05 -3.41
N GLY A 26 -6.23 36.32 -3.61
CA GLY A 26 -5.21 37.05 -2.85
C GLY A 26 -5.72 37.69 -1.55
N SER A 27 -7.02 37.93 -1.42
CA SER A 27 -7.56 38.72 -0.30
C SER A 27 -8.16 37.90 0.85
N VAL A 28 -8.40 36.59 0.66
CA VAL A 28 -8.93 35.69 1.72
C VAL A 28 -7.81 35.12 2.61
N VAL A 29 -6.54 35.31 2.22
CA VAL A 29 -5.36 34.83 2.97
C VAL A 29 -5.07 35.71 4.20
N ALA A 30 -5.37 37.00 4.16
CA ALA A 30 -5.02 37.94 5.24
C ALA A 30 -5.89 37.78 6.51
N ALA A 31 -7.16 37.37 6.38
CA ALA A 31 -8.09 37.33 7.52
C ALA A 31 -7.96 36.07 8.40
N ARG A 32 -7.08 35.11 8.05
CA ARG A 32 -6.90 33.86 8.81
C ARG A 32 -5.53 33.72 9.47
N GLU A 33 -4.60 34.64 9.22
CA GLU A 33 -3.28 34.69 9.85
C GLU A 33 -3.34 35.25 11.30
N GLU A 34 -4.35 36.05 11.66
CA GLU A 34 -4.47 36.61 13.01
C GLU A 34 -4.93 35.60 14.08
N SER A 35 -5.55 34.47 13.70
CA SER A 35 -6.05 33.48 14.69
C SER A 35 -5.04 32.37 15.05
N TYR A 36 -3.89 32.28 14.37
CA TYR A 36 -2.89 31.24 14.64
C TYR A 36 -1.64 31.74 15.38
N ASN A 37 -1.50 33.06 15.60
CA ASN A 37 -0.32 33.65 16.24
C ASN A 37 -0.38 33.80 17.76
N THR A 38 -1.46 33.37 18.44
CA THR A 38 -1.57 33.43 19.91
C THR A 38 -1.49 32.06 20.61
N GLY A 39 -0.64 31.16 20.12
CA GLY A 39 -0.47 29.82 20.72
C GLY A 39 0.96 29.27 20.75
N ARG A 40 1.99 30.08 20.45
CA ARG A 40 3.40 29.68 20.60
C ARG A 40 4.07 30.46 21.73
N GLY A 41 4.02 29.87 22.91
CA GLY A 41 4.79 30.33 24.06
C GLY A 41 4.70 29.30 25.17
N LEU A 42 5.59 28.30 25.10
CA LEU A 42 6.18 27.56 26.24
C LEU A 42 7.06 26.44 25.65
N ARG A 43 8.30 26.79 25.31
CA ARG A 43 9.40 25.83 25.20
C ARG A 43 9.89 25.60 26.63
N HIS A 44 9.78 24.38 27.14
CA HIS A 44 10.65 23.92 28.21
C HIS A 44 11.64 22.92 27.63
N GLN A 45 12.90 23.33 27.60
CA GLN A 45 14.03 22.42 27.48
C GLN A 45 14.15 21.62 28.77
N SER A 46 14.45 20.33 28.65
CA SER A 46 15.22 19.59 29.66
C SER A 46 15.93 18.43 28.98
N GLY A 47 17.21 18.61 28.68
CA GLY A 47 18.14 17.49 28.72
C GLY A 47 18.40 17.18 30.19
N HIS A 48 18.37 15.90 30.56
CA HIS A 48 19.25 15.31 31.58
C HIS A 48 19.11 13.78 31.55
N SER A 49 20.26 13.15 31.31
CA SER A 49 20.75 11.87 31.83
C SER A 49 19.77 10.90 32.49
N TYR A 50 19.78 9.66 31.99
CA TYR A 50 19.36 8.45 32.70
C TYR A 50 19.92 8.43 34.13
N GLN A 51 19.04 8.48 35.13
CA GLN A 51 19.32 8.01 36.48
C GLN A 51 18.31 6.93 36.83
N ALA A 52 18.86 5.79 37.24
CA ALA A 52 18.14 4.66 37.79
C ALA A 52 17.53 5.02 39.15
N GLY A 53 16.34 4.47 39.41
CA GLY A 53 15.78 4.32 40.75
C GLY A 53 14.70 5.34 41.12
N GLN A 54 13.43 4.95 40.96
CA GLN A 54 12.41 5.01 42.02
C GLN A 54 11.09 4.40 41.53
N THR A 55 10.71 3.30 42.18
CA THR A 55 9.47 2.55 41.98
C THR A 55 8.34 3.21 42.80
N PRO A 56 7.10 3.36 42.29
CA PRO A 56 5.93 3.54 43.14
C PRO A 56 5.48 2.18 43.67
N ALA A 57 5.31 2.10 44.99
CA ALA A 57 4.90 0.89 45.71
C ALA A 57 3.53 0.36 45.24
N LEU A 58 3.52 -0.88 44.77
CA LEU A 58 2.34 -1.74 44.68
C LEU A 58 2.55 -2.89 45.67
N SER A 59 1.50 -3.18 46.44
CA SER A 59 1.51 -4.19 47.50
C SER A 59 2.00 -5.54 47.01
N GLU A 60 2.97 -6.11 47.72
CA GLU A 60 3.45 -7.47 47.54
C GLU A 60 2.34 -8.47 47.90
N SER A 61 1.73 -9.08 46.88
CA SER A 61 1.14 -10.41 47.01
C SER A 61 1.48 -11.19 45.76
N SER A 62 2.39 -12.14 45.94
CA SER A 62 2.76 -13.18 44.97
C SER A 62 1.55 -14.03 44.61
N TRP A 63 0.92 -13.74 43.46
CA TRP A 63 -0.14 -14.56 42.86
C TRP A 63 0.00 -14.74 41.34
N LEU A 64 1.17 -14.42 40.77
CA LEU A 64 1.51 -14.90 39.43
C LEU A 64 2.12 -16.29 39.56
N PRO A 65 1.50 -17.35 39.01
CA PRO A 65 2.20 -18.61 38.81
C PRO A 65 3.42 -18.37 37.93
N VAL A 66 4.45 -19.19 38.13
CA VAL A 66 5.63 -19.26 37.25
C VAL A 66 5.16 -19.37 35.79
N GLU A 67 5.79 -18.63 34.87
CA GLU A 67 5.46 -18.68 33.44
C GLU A 67 5.52 -20.12 32.93
N ASP A 68 4.35 -20.71 32.76
CA ASP A 68 4.16 -22.00 32.12
C ASP A 68 3.73 -21.74 30.67
N GLN A 69 4.59 -22.12 29.71
CA GLN A 69 4.33 -21.98 28.29
C GLN A 69 3.29 -22.98 27.76
N GLU A 70 2.73 -23.86 28.60
CA GLU A 70 1.67 -24.81 28.22
C GLU A 70 0.25 -24.29 28.44
N ILE A 71 0.04 -23.13 29.09
CA ILE A 71 -1.30 -22.57 29.27
C ILE A 71 -1.77 -21.89 27.98
N GLY A 72 -2.30 -22.70 27.06
CA GLY A 72 -2.98 -22.23 25.85
C GLY A 72 -2.83 -23.11 24.61
N LEU A 73 -2.16 -24.26 24.70
CA LEU A 73 -2.07 -25.22 23.61
C LEU A 73 -2.90 -26.45 23.96
N ASP A 74 -3.79 -26.85 23.04
CA ASP A 74 -4.53 -28.11 23.00
C ASP A 74 -3.54 -29.20 22.53
N PRO A 75 -2.81 -29.88 23.44
CA PRO A 75 -1.59 -30.61 23.07
C PRO A 75 -1.90 -31.93 22.34
N ASP A 76 -3.13 -32.41 22.46
CA ASP A 76 -3.64 -33.67 21.95
C ASP A 76 -4.76 -33.50 20.90
N ASP A 77 -5.04 -32.26 20.47
CA ASP A 77 -6.19 -31.88 19.62
C ASP A 77 -7.55 -32.34 20.21
N GLY A 78 -7.60 -32.72 21.50
CA GLY A 78 -8.80 -33.32 22.10
C GLY A 78 -9.96 -32.33 22.23
N TRP A 79 -9.68 -31.05 22.45
CA TRP A 79 -10.74 -30.02 22.49
C TRP A 79 -11.24 -29.66 21.09
N TYR A 80 -10.37 -29.77 20.08
CA TYR A 80 -10.74 -29.61 18.68
C TYR A 80 -11.59 -30.80 18.19
N ASP A 81 -11.21 -32.02 18.52
CA ASP A 81 -11.95 -33.25 18.19
C ASP A 81 -13.31 -33.30 18.92
N ASP A 82 -13.40 -32.94 20.20
CA ASP A 82 -14.69 -32.81 20.90
C ASP A 82 -15.61 -31.74 20.28
N SER A 83 -15.03 -30.73 19.62
CA SER A 83 -15.79 -29.68 18.91
C SER A 83 -16.22 -30.06 17.49
N ILE A 84 -15.55 -31.06 16.89
CA ILE A 84 -15.87 -31.67 15.59
C ILE A 84 -16.83 -32.85 15.74
N GLU A 85 -16.63 -33.68 16.77
CA GLU A 85 -17.44 -34.86 17.09
C GLU A 85 -18.69 -34.52 17.92
N ALA A 86 -18.86 -33.26 18.33
CA ALA A 86 -20.12 -32.77 18.84
C ALA A 86 -21.24 -33.21 17.87
N PRO A 87 -22.23 -34.01 18.34
CA PRO A 87 -23.18 -34.66 17.45
C PRO A 87 -23.80 -33.64 16.52
N TYR A 88 -23.92 -33.99 15.24
CA TYR A 88 -24.71 -33.29 14.24
C TYR A 88 -26.16 -33.28 14.76
N THR A 89 -26.42 -32.34 15.66
CA THR A 89 -27.75 -32.01 16.13
C THR A 89 -28.29 -31.05 15.11
N ASP A 90 -29.49 -31.32 14.62
CA ASP A 90 -30.23 -30.46 13.70
C ASP A 90 -30.13 -29.00 14.15
N GLU A 91 -29.14 -28.27 13.64
CA GLU A 91 -29.10 -26.83 13.79
C GLU A 91 -30.31 -26.35 12.99
N PRO A 92 -31.25 -25.60 13.60
CA PRO A 92 -32.43 -25.16 12.87
C PRO A 92 -31.96 -24.42 11.63
N GLU A 93 -32.39 -24.91 10.47
CA GLU A 93 -32.12 -24.27 9.19
C GLU A 93 -32.43 -22.78 9.32
N VAL A 94 -31.46 -21.95 8.96
CA VAL A 94 -31.67 -20.50 8.93
C VAL A 94 -32.61 -20.21 7.77
N SER A 95 -33.91 -20.18 8.07
CA SER A 95 -34.96 -19.86 7.11
C SER A 95 -35.22 -18.35 7.09
N GLU A 96 -35.24 -17.76 5.89
CA GLU A 96 -35.74 -16.38 5.70
C GLU A 96 -37.26 -16.30 5.91
N GLU A 97 -37.96 -17.43 5.80
CA GLU A 97 -39.42 -17.54 5.91
C GLU A 97 -39.88 -17.77 7.36
N ASN A 98 -39.04 -18.34 8.23
CA ASN A 98 -39.33 -18.57 9.65
C ASN A 98 -38.10 -18.34 10.56
N PRO A 99 -37.70 -17.08 10.82
CA PRO A 99 -36.47 -16.78 11.55
C PRO A 99 -36.58 -17.15 13.04
N GLN A 100 -35.72 -18.07 13.48
CA GLN A 100 -35.63 -18.52 14.90
C GLN A 100 -34.52 -17.80 15.69
N THR A 101 -33.67 -16.99 15.04
CA THR A 101 -32.59 -16.23 15.67
C THR A 101 -32.30 -14.97 14.85
N CYS A 102 -32.03 -13.84 15.50
CA CYS A 102 -31.72 -12.57 14.84
C CYS A 102 -30.57 -11.82 15.53
N ALA A 103 -29.87 -10.97 14.78
CA ALA A 103 -28.95 -9.97 15.33
C ALA A 103 -29.44 -8.56 14.97
N THR A 104 -29.21 -7.59 15.87
CA THR A 104 -29.54 -6.20 15.56
C THR A 104 -28.53 -5.61 14.58
N PHE A 105 -28.98 -4.69 13.71
CA PHE A 105 -28.07 -3.94 12.84
C PHE A 105 -27.06 -3.09 13.62
N ALA A 106 -27.38 -2.70 14.86
CA ALA A 106 -26.43 -2.03 15.74
C ALA A 106 -25.25 -2.96 16.09
N LEU A 107 -25.54 -4.22 16.45
CA LEU A 107 -24.52 -5.23 16.73
C LEU A 107 -23.64 -5.49 15.51
N LEU A 108 -24.25 -5.73 14.35
CA LEU A 108 -23.51 -6.02 13.11
C LEU A 108 -22.65 -4.82 12.67
N ARG A 109 -23.15 -3.60 12.80
CA ARG A 109 -22.38 -2.38 12.50
C ARG A 109 -21.19 -2.23 13.44
N HIS A 110 -21.40 -2.46 14.74
CA HIS A 110 -20.33 -2.34 15.73
C HIS A 110 -19.24 -3.40 15.49
N MET A 111 -19.63 -4.67 15.32
CA MET A 111 -18.72 -5.75 14.99
C MET A 111 -17.93 -5.46 13.71
N HIS A 112 -18.62 -5.00 12.65
CA HIS A 112 -17.99 -4.69 11.37
C HIS A 112 -16.94 -3.60 11.51
N MET A 113 -17.28 -2.47 12.13
CA MET A 113 -16.32 -1.38 12.34
C MET A 113 -15.15 -1.82 13.21
N LEU A 114 -15.40 -2.56 14.30
CA LEU A 114 -14.33 -3.08 15.16
C LEU A 114 -13.40 -4.03 14.38
N SER A 115 -13.95 -4.93 13.56
CA SER A 115 -13.14 -5.81 12.71
C SER A 115 -12.28 -5.05 11.70
N LEU A 116 -12.73 -3.89 11.22
CA LEU A 116 -11.97 -3.05 10.28
C LEU A 116 -10.91 -2.19 10.97
N THR A 117 -11.16 -1.70 12.20
CA THR A 117 -10.26 -0.76 12.87
C THR A 117 -9.26 -1.44 13.82
N SER A 118 -9.70 -2.45 14.58
CA SER A 118 -8.83 -3.18 15.51
C SER A 118 -8.39 -4.54 15.00
N LYS A 119 -8.92 -4.98 13.85
CA LYS A 119 -8.68 -6.31 13.26
C LYS A 119 -9.10 -7.46 14.20
N CYS A 120 -10.02 -7.16 15.11
CA CYS A 120 -10.63 -8.12 16.02
C CYS A 120 -11.34 -9.23 15.24
N SER A 121 -11.07 -10.48 15.62
CA SER A 121 -11.75 -11.62 15.04
C SER A 121 -13.23 -11.65 15.46
N THR A 122 -14.08 -12.30 14.65
CA THR A 122 -15.48 -12.50 15.04
C THR A 122 -15.59 -13.35 16.31
N TYR A 123 -14.62 -14.26 16.53
CA TYR A 123 -14.53 -15.09 17.73
C TYR A 123 -14.31 -14.23 18.98
N ASP A 124 -13.27 -13.39 18.99
CA ASP A 124 -12.96 -12.55 20.15
C ASP A 124 -14.09 -11.57 20.46
N TYR A 125 -14.71 -11.01 19.42
CA TYR A 125 -15.88 -10.17 19.58
C TYR A 125 -17.05 -10.92 20.24
N TYR A 126 -17.33 -12.14 19.78
CA TYR A 126 -18.38 -12.98 20.37
C TYR A 126 -18.07 -13.36 21.83
N ARG A 127 -16.81 -13.71 22.13
CA ARG A 127 -16.35 -13.96 23.51
C ARG A 127 -16.54 -12.73 24.41
N ALA A 128 -16.28 -11.53 23.90
CA ALA A 128 -16.55 -10.31 24.65
C ALA A 128 -18.05 -10.15 24.95
N LEU A 129 -18.94 -10.45 23.99
CA LEU A 129 -20.39 -10.45 24.23
C LEU A 129 -20.81 -11.47 25.29
N GLU A 130 -20.23 -12.68 25.26
CA GLU A 130 -20.49 -13.70 26.29
C GLU A 130 -20.09 -13.20 27.68
N LYS A 131 -18.89 -12.60 27.81
CA LYS A 131 -18.39 -12.08 29.09
C LYS A 131 -19.16 -10.87 29.60
N LEU A 132 -19.64 -10.00 28.70
CA LEU A 132 -20.53 -8.89 29.06
C LEU A 132 -21.89 -9.38 29.54
N THR A 133 -22.38 -10.50 29.00
CA THR A 133 -23.66 -11.09 29.39
C THR A 133 -23.54 -11.85 30.70
N ASN A 134 -22.50 -12.68 30.83
CA ASN A 134 -22.23 -13.49 32.01
C ASN A 134 -20.74 -13.86 32.08
N ASN A 135 -19.99 -13.14 32.91
CA ASN A 135 -18.57 -13.40 33.13
C ASN A 135 -18.29 -14.55 34.11
N THR A 136 -19.30 -15.08 34.81
CA THR A 136 -19.14 -16.16 35.80
C THR A 136 -18.99 -17.54 35.17
N GLY A 137 -19.43 -17.70 33.92
CA GLY A 137 -19.44 -18.98 33.22
C GLY A 137 -20.51 -19.97 33.69
N ILE A 138 -21.39 -19.57 34.61
CA ILE A 138 -22.46 -20.42 35.14
C ILE A 138 -23.71 -20.26 34.27
N ARG A 139 -24.26 -21.36 33.73
CA ARG A 139 -25.47 -21.36 32.87
C ARG A 139 -25.30 -20.51 31.59
N ILE A 140 -24.17 -20.67 30.90
CA ILE A 140 -23.93 -20.02 29.60
C ILE A 140 -24.97 -20.57 28.58
N PRO A 141 -25.72 -19.70 27.88
CA PRO A 141 -26.60 -20.13 26.80
C PRO A 141 -25.83 -20.82 25.67
N ARG A 142 -26.53 -21.63 24.85
CA ARG A 142 -25.91 -22.22 23.65
C ARG A 142 -25.30 -21.13 22.76
N SER A 143 -24.08 -21.37 22.30
CA SER A 143 -23.35 -20.42 21.46
C SER A 143 -24.11 -20.13 20.16
N LYS A 144 -24.23 -18.84 19.84
CA LYS A 144 -24.73 -18.31 18.57
C LYS A 144 -23.59 -17.76 17.69
N TYR A 145 -22.35 -18.14 17.99
CA TYR A 145 -21.16 -17.71 17.25
C TYR A 145 -21.25 -18.01 15.76
N ARG A 146 -21.62 -19.24 15.37
CA ARG A 146 -21.77 -19.64 13.96
C ARG A 146 -22.82 -18.82 13.22
N VAL A 147 -23.94 -18.53 13.89
CA VAL A 147 -25.00 -17.67 13.35
C VAL A 147 -24.49 -16.24 13.17
N LEU A 148 -23.79 -15.68 14.17
CA LEU A 148 -23.21 -14.34 14.08
C LEU A 148 -22.15 -14.23 12.97
N MET A 149 -21.31 -15.26 12.78
CA MET A 149 -20.36 -15.32 11.67
C MET A 149 -21.06 -15.24 10.32
N ARG A 150 -22.10 -16.05 10.10
CA ARG A 150 -22.88 -16.05 8.84
C ARG A 150 -23.57 -14.70 8.60
N LEU A 151 -24.19 -14.13 9.63
CA LEU A 151 -24.80 -12.80 9.55
C LEU A 151 -23.76 -11.71 9.26
N GLY A 152 -22.58 -11.80 9.86
CA GLY A 152 -21.45 -10.89 9.61
C GLY A 152 -20.95 -10.98 8.17
N HIS A 153 -20.85 -12.19 7.63
CA HIS A 153 -20.45 -12.45 6.24
C HIS A 153 -21.44 -11.84 5.24
N GLN A 154 -22.74 -12.14 5.40
CA GLN A 154 -23.80 -11.54 4.59
C GLN A 154 -23.83 -10.01 4.74
N TRP A 155 -23.67 -9.49 5.96
CA TRP A 155 -23.64 -8.06 6.23
C TRP A 155 -22.55 -7.35 5.42
N ARG A 156 -21.30 -7.86 5.44
CA ARG A 156 -20.19 -7.26 4.69
C ARG A 156 -20.48 -7.23 3.19
N HIS A 157 -20.92 -8.37 2.63
CA HIS A 157 -21.26 -8.48 1.22
C HIS A 157 -22.38 -7.49 0.83
N LEU A 158 -23.46 -7.42 1.61
CA LEU A 158 -24.55 -6.46 1.40
C LEU A 158 -24.09 -5.00 1.52
N LYS A 159 -23.11 -4.69 2.38
CA LYS A 159 -22.53 -3.34 2.44
C LYS A 159 -21.74 -2.99 1.19
N MET A 160 -20.97 -3.93 0.64
CA MET A 160 -20.26 -3.71 -0.63
C MET A 160 -21.25 -3.47 -1.78
N LEU A 161 -22.25 -4.35 -1.94
CA LEU A 161 -23.30 -4.19 -2.94
C LEU A 161 -24.05 -2.85 -2.80
N LYS A 162 -24.40 -2.46 -1.57
CA LYS A 162 -25.07 -1.18 -1.30
C LYS A 162 -24.19 0.01 -1.66
N ARG A 163 -22.90 -0.02 -1.34
CA ARG A 163 -21.95 1.06 -1.68
C ARG A 163 -21.81 1.24 -3.18
N ALA A 164 -21.78 0.14 -3.93
CA ALA A 164 -21.73 0.16 -5.39
C ALA A 164 -23.11 0.41 -6.07
N GLY A 165 -24.18 0.62 -5.29
CA GLY A 165 -25.50 0.91 -5.83
C GLY A 165 -26.17 -0.26 -6.56
N ARG A 166 -25.70 -1.50 -6.38
CA ARG A 166 -26.18 -2.69 -7.11
C ARG A 166 -27.67 -3.00 -6.91
N GLY A 167 -28.26 -2.50 -5.82
CA GLY A 167 -29.70 -2.60 -5.58
C GLY A 167 -30.57 -1.72 -6.49
N HIS A 168 -29.97 -0.78 -7.23
CA HIS A 168 -30.64 0.06 -8.23
C HIS A 168 -30.38 -0.38 -9.66
N ASP A 169 -29.51 -1.38 -9.88
CA ASP A 169 -29.28 -1.96 -11.19
C ASP A 169 -30.44 -2.90 -11.54
N SER A 170 -31.06 -2.69 -12.71
CA SER A 170 -32.15 -3.54 -13.20
C SER A 170 -31.74 -5.00 -13.41
N ALA A 171 -30.45 -5.28 -13.63
CA ALA A 171 -29.91 -6.63 -13.74
C ALA A 171 -29.65 -7.28 -12.36
N GLY A 172 -29.77 -6.51 -11.28
CA GLY A 172 -29.63 -6.97 -9.90
C GLY A 172 -28.19 -7.23 -9.44
N ALA A 173 -28.06 -7.74 -8.21
CA ALA A 173 -26.77 -8.02 -7.58
C ALA A 173 -26.01 -9.17 -8.24
N GLY A 174 -26.71 -10.17 -8.78
CA GLY A 174 -26.07 -11.31 -9.46
C GLY A 174 -25.36 -10.95 -10.77
N ALA A 175 -25.72 -9.80 -11.38
CA ALA A 175 -25.06 -9.30 -12.59
C ALA A 175 -23.80 -8.47 -12.32
N THR A 176 -23.36 -8.36 -11.06
CA THR A 176 -22.15 -7.61 -10.70
C THR A 176 -20.93 -8.23 -11.38
N ARG A 177 -20.25 -7.43 -12.21
CA ARG A 177 -19.07 -7.89 -12.96
C ARG A 177 -17.80 -7.80 -12.10
N GLU A 178 -16.72 -8.35 -12.64
CA GLU A 178 -15.43 -8.34 -11.96
C GLU A 178 -14.96 -6.93 -11.64
N GLY A 179 -14.56 -6.70 -10.39
CA GLY A 179 -14.04 -5.43 -9.90
C GLY A 179 -15.07 -4.30 -9.72
N GLU A 180 -16.34 -4.49 -10.05
CA GLU A 180 -17.36 -3.42 -9.99
C GLU A 180 -17.66 -2.94 -8.56
N LEU A 181 -17.31 -3.71 -7.53
CA LEU A 181 -17.47 -3.31 -6.14
C LEU A 181 -16.23 -2.58 -5.58
N ALA A 182 -15.12 -2.52 -6.33
CA ALA A 182 -13.92 -1.82 -5.93
C ALA A 182 -14.07 -0.30 -6.11
N LEU A 183 -13.55 0.47 -5.14
CA LEU A 183 -13.44 1.92 -5.30
C LEU A 183 -12.30 2.25 -6.26
N LEU A 184 -12.64 2.80 -7.42
CA LEU A 184 -11.69 3.30 -8.41
C LEU A 184 -10.85 4.45 -7.85
N CYS A 185 -9.55 4.43 -8.14
CA CYS A 185 -8.63 5.47 -7.72
C CYS A 185 -8.87 6.78 -8.50
N PRO A 186 -9.21 7.91 -7.85
CA PRO A 186 -9.40 9.20 -8.55
C PRO A 186 -8.11 9.82 -9.11
N SER A 187 -6.94 9.37 -8.64
CA SER A 187 -5.63 9.80 -9.16
C SER A 187 -5.19 9.04 -10.41
N CYS A 188 -5.83 7.91 -10.70
CA CYS A 188 -5.63 7.22 -11.96
C CYS A 188 -6.52 7.86 -13.05
N PRO A 189 -6.03 7.94 -14.29
CA PRO A 189 -6.85 8.31 -15.45
C PRO A 189 -7.88 7.22 -15.74
N HIS A 190 -9.12 7.62 -15.98
CA HIS A 190 -10.23 6.76 -16.38
C HIS A 190 -10.95 7.41 -17.57
N PRO A 191 -10.96 6.78 -18.75
CA PRO A 191 -11.70 7.26 -19.92
C PRO A 191 -13.18 7.53 -19.60
N GLY A 192 -13.69 8.69 -20.02
CA GLY A 192 -15.09 9.09 -19.79
C GLY A 192 -15.43 9.49 -18.35
N ILE A 193 -14.47 9.44 -17.41
CA ILE A 193 -14.67 9.87 -16.01
C ILE A 193 -13.83 11.10 -15.69
N ASN A 194 -12.49 10.97 -15.73
CA ASN A 194 -11.55 12.03 -15.34
C ASN A 194 -10.35 12.18 -16.29
N LEU A 195 -10.29 11.39 -17.37
CA LEU A 195 -9.32 11.57 -18.46
C LEU A 195 -9.94 12.48 -19.54
N PRO A 196 -9.32 13.63 -19.88
CA PRO A 196 -9.80 14.51 -20.97
C PRO A 196 -9.78 13.78 -22.32
N ASP A 197 -10.70 14.11 -23.24
CA ASP A 197 -10.78 13.42 -24.55
C ASP A 197 -9.55 13.69 -25.44
N ASP A 198 -8.94 14.86 -25.30
CA ASP A 198 -7.75 15.35 -26.01
C ASP A 198 -6.43 15.00 -25.30
N TRP A 199 -6.45 14.09 -24.31
CA TRP A 199 -5.26 13.74 -23.52
C TRP A 199 -4.08 13.25 -24.37
N LYS A 200 -4.36 12.64 -25.54
CA LYS A 200 -3.35 12.13 -26.47
C LYS A 200 -2.57 13.25 -27.16
N ASP A 201 -3.20 14.41 -27.33
CA ASP A 201 -2.64 15.59 -27.97
C ASP A 201 -1.87 16.48 -26.98
N ALA A 202 -1.85 16.10 -25.70
CA ALA A 202 -1.09 16.82 -24.68
C ALA A 202 0.40 16.84 -25.01
N ALA A 203 1.03 17.99 -24.73
CA ALA A 203 2.47 18.15 -24.87
C ALA A 203 3.22 17.07 -24.07
N ASP A 204 4.39 16.63 -24.53
CA ASP A 204 5.16 15.56 -23.89
C ASP A 204 5.45 15.84 -22.41
N VAL A 205 5.69 17.11 -22.08
CA VAL A 205 5.91 17.58 -20.70
C VAL A 205 4.68 17.46 -19.79
N GLN A 206 3.48 17.20 -20.33
CA GLN A 206 2.23 17.04 -19.60
C GLN A 206 1.69 15.61 -19.62
N LYS A 207 2.17 14.74 -20.53
CA LYS A 207 1.71 13.34 -20.64
C LYS A 207 1.81 12.57 -19.33
N PHE A 208 2.78 12.92 -18.47
CA PHE A 208 2.92 12.34 -17.13
C PHE A 208 1.66 12.48 -16.27
N LEU A 209 0.82 13.51 -16.47
CA LEU A 209 -0.43 13.68 -15.73
C LEU A 209 -1.39 12.50 -15.95
N TYR A 210 -1.35 11.92 -17.15
CA TYR A 210 -2.20 10.82 -17.59
C TYR A 210 -1.52 9.44 -17.48
N SER A 211 -0.36 9.34 -16.82
CA SER A 211 0.29 8.06 -16.57
C SER A 211 -0.25 7.38 -15.31
N VAL A 212 -0.39 6.07 -15.33
CA VAL A 212 -0.65 5.25 -14.14
C VAL A 212 0.69 4.77 -13.59
N ILE A 213 0.85 4.84 -12.26
CA ILE A 213 1.97 4.19 -11.57
C ILE A 213 1.42 2.95 -10.88
N LEU A 214 1.82 1.76 -11.31
CA LEU A 214 1.44 0.49 -10.71
C LEU A 214 2.59 0.01 -9.81
N CYS A 215 2.32 -0.07 -8.51
CA CYS A 215 3.22 -0.69 -7.56
C CYS A 215 2.75 -2.13 -7.32
N ILE A 216 3.67 -3.09 -7.51
CA ILE A 216 3.41 -4.52 -7.49
C ILE A 216 4.26 -5.11 -6.38
N ASP A 217 3.64 -5.86 -5.46
CA ASP A 217 4.34 -6.43 -4.33
C ASP A 217 3.61 -7.63 -3.70
N ALA A 218 4.33 -8.41 -2.90
CA ALA A 218 3.86 -9.61 -2.22
C ALA A 218 3.90 -9.48 -0.69
N ASN A 219 2.82 -9.89 -0.04
CA ASN A 219 2.69 -9.92 1.42
C ASN A 219 2.63 -11.34 1.95
N PHE A 220 3.69 -11.76 2.65
CA PHE A 220 3.83 -13.10 3.25
C PHE A 220 3.25 -13.24 4.66
N ARG A 221 2.68 -12.18 5.23
CA ARG A 221 2.01 -12.24 6.54
C ARG A 221 0.56 -12.71 6.42
N LEU A 222 -0.12 -12.37 5.34
CA LEU A 222 -1.51 -12.76 5.07
C LEU A 222 -1.64 -14.24 4.67
N LYS A 223 -1.20 -15.15 5.55
CA LYS A 223 -1.26 -16.61 5.37
C LYS A 223 -2.68 -17.13 5.54
N ASN A 224 -2.93 -18.34 5.04
CA ASN A 224 -4.16 -19.08 5.30
C ASN A 224 -3.84 -20.55 5.58
N GLN A 225 -4.36 -21.06 6.69
CA GLN A 225 -4.26 -22.47 7.03
C GLN A 225 -5.27 -23.29 6.24
N LEU A 226 -4.93 -24.56 6.03
CA LEU A 226 -5.78 -25.52 5.33
C LEU A 226 -6.82 -26.11 6.29
N VAL A 227 -7.79 -25.29 6.73
CA VAL A 227 -8.82 -25.69 7.73
C VAL A 227 -10.16 -26.12 7.11
N SER A 228 -10.44 -25.71 5.87
CA SER A 228 -11.67 -26.05 5.15
C SER A 228 -11.45 -25.94 3.63
N ASN A 229 -12.51 -25.99 2.83
CA ASN A 229 -12.47 -25.90 1.37
C ASN A 229 -13.60 -24.98 0.85
N TYR A 230 -13.54 -24.64 -0.44
CA TYR A 230 -14.51 -23.74 -1.06
C TYR A 230 -15.91 -24.34 -1.30
N SER A 231 -16.08 -25.67 -1.24
CA SER A 231 -17.43 -26.25 -1.32
C SER A 231 -18.21 -26.06 -0.02
N THR A 232 -17.50 -26.06 1.11
CA THR A 232 -18.09 -25.85 2.45
C THR A 232 -18.13 -24.36 2.82
N ASP A 233 -17.14 -23.58 2.38
CA ASP A 233 -17.06 -22.13 2.63
C ASP A 233 -16.83 -21.38 1.30
N PRO A 234 -17.90 -21.22 0.48
CA PRO A 234 -17.83 -20.39 -0.71
C PRO A 234 -17.80 -18.91 -0.30
N GLY A 235 -17.01 -18.10 -1.01
CA GLY A 235 -17.10 -16.65 -0.84
C GLY A 235 -18.32 -16.11 -1.59
N LEU A 236 -18.89 -15.01 -1.09
CA LEU A 236 -20.10 -14.39 -1.65
C LEU A 236 -19.81 -13.48 -2.84
N GLY A 237 -18.62 -12.89 -2.90
CA GLY A 237 -18.26 -11.90 -3.92
C GLY A 237 -16.87 -12.08 -4.52
N ILE A 238 -16.28 -13.28 -4.50
CA ILE A 238 -14.91 -13.51 -4.99
C ILE A 238 -14.79 -13.04 -6.45
N GLY A 239 -13.91 -12.07 -6.69
CA GLY A 239 -13.72 -11.46 -8.01
C GLY A 239 -14.53 -10.19 -8.26
N MET A 240 -15.50 -9.84 -7.41
CA MET A 240 -16.33 -8.66 -7.59
C MET A 240 -15.67 -7.36 -7.09
N ALA A 241 -14.62 -7.45 -6.27
CA ALA A 241 -13.92 -6.29 -5.69
C ALA A 241 -12.41 -6.31 -5.96
N TYR A 242 -11.57 -6.62 -4.96
CA TYR A 242 -10.11 -6.50 -5.02
C TYR A 242 -9.44 -7.86 -5.26
N MET A 243 -9.97 -8.93 -4.67
CA MET A 243 -9.51 -10.28 -4.95
C MET A 243 -9.80 -10.67 -6.40
N VAL A 244 -8.84 -11.32 -7.07
CA VAL A 244 -9.06 -11.91 -8.40
C VAL A 244 -10.05 -13.07 -8.35
N ARG A 245 -10.71 -13.37 -9.48
CA ARG A 245 -11.50 -14.60 -9.59
C ARG A 245 -10.62 -15.82 -9.41
N ARG A 246 -11.06 -16.73 -8.53
CA ARG A 246 -10.30 -17.92 -8.13
C ARG A 246 -9.97 -18.83 -9.31
N GLU A 247 -10.98 -19.27 -10.07
CA GLU A 247 -10.80 -20.40 -10.99
C GLU A 247 -9.83 -20.07 -12.13
N PRO A 248 -9.99 -18.96 -12.87
CA PRO A 248 -9.06 -18.64 -13.95
C PRO A 248 -7.66 -18.31 -13.43
N TYR A 249 -7.57 -17.69 -12.25
CA TYR A 249 -6.29 -17.43 -11.57
C TYR A 249 -5.56 -18.74 -11.22
N GLU A 250 -6.24 -19.67 -10.55
CA GLU A 250 -5.63 -20.93 -10.13
C GLU A 250 -5.30 -21.83 -11.32
N GLU A 251 -6.09 -21.79 -12.40
CA GLU A 251 -5.77 -22.47 -13.66
C GLU A 251 -4.51 -21.89 -14.30
N TYR A 252 -4.42 -20.56 -14.42
CA TYR A 252 -3.24 -19.90 -14.97
C TYR A 252 -1.97 -20.23 -14.18
N VAL A 253 -2.01 -20.06 -12.85
CA VAL A 253 -0.86 -20.33 -11.98
C VAL A 253 -0.42 -21.80 -12.06
N LYS A 254 -1.36 -22.74 -12.23
CA LYS A 254 -1.03 -24.17 -12.45
C LYS A 254 -0.41 -24.41 -13.82
N SER A 255 -0.90 -23.74 -14.87
CA SER A 255 -0.36 -23.88 -16.23
C SER A 255 1.10 -23.41 -16.34
N ARG A 256 1.53 -22.54 -15.42
CA ARG A 256 2.89 -21.98 -15.31
C ARG A 256 3.73 -22.64 -14.22
N ALA A 257 3.32 -23.82 -13.72
CA ALA A 257 4.01 -24.48 -12.61
C ALA A 257 5.42 -24.99 -12.97
N GLY A 258 5.67 -25.25 -14.26
CA GLY A 258 6.95 -25.70 -14.80
C GLY A 258 7.84 -24.57 -15.33
N ASP A 259 7.42 -23.32 -15.20
CA ASP A 259 8.30 -22.19 -15.45
C ASP A 259 9.32 -22.18 -14.31
N ASP A 260 10.51 -22.73 -14.56
CA ASP A 260 11.59 -22.82 -13.58
C ASP A 260 12.02 -21.42 -13.13
N ASP A 261 12.25 -21.30 -11.83
CA ASP A 261 12.71 -20.09 -11.13
C ASP A 261 14.24 -19.93 -11.33
N ASP A 262 14.72 -20.09 -12.57
CA ASP A 262 16.12 -19.96 -12.94
C ASP A 262 16.50 -18.47 -13.04
N SER A 263 16.47 -17.76 -11.91
CA SER A 263 17.13 -16.47 -11.83
C SER A 263 17.63 -16.23 -10.42
N ALA A 264 18.92 -15.91 -10.30
CA ALA A 264 19.56 -15.40 -9.10
C ALA A 264 18.60 -14.46 -8.36
N GLY A 265 18.11 -14.90 -7.18
CA GLY A 265 17.19 -14.12 -6.36
C GLY A 265 17.70 -12.70 -6.15
N CYS A 266 16.79 -11.74 -5.98
CA CYS A 266 17.10 -10.31 -5.85
C CYS A 266 17.89 -9.93 -4.57
N GLY A 267 18.56 -10.89 -3.90
CA GLY A 267 19.34 -10.71 -2.68
C GLY A 267 18.50 -10.31 -1.46
N LEU A 268 17.18 -10.15 -1.60
CA LEU A 268 16.29 -9.80 -0.50
C LEU A 268 15.98 -11.05 0.33
N GLN A 269 16.47 -11.04 1.56
CA GLN A 269 16.30 -12.13 2.52
C GLN A 269 14.82 -12.52 2.77
N ALA A 270 13.86 -11.59 2.58
CA ALA A 270 12.44 -11.87 2.79
C ALA A 270 11.88 -12.85 1.74
N VAL A 271 12.26 -12.66 0.47
CA VAL A 271 11.88 -13.55 -0.64
C VAL A 271 12.52 -14.93 -0.43
N GLU A 272 13.83 -14.97 -0.21
CA GLU A 272 14.59 -16.22 0.01
C GLU A 272 14.08 -17.03 1.23
N LYS A 273 13.71 -16.36 2.33
CA LYS A 273 13.12 -17.00 3.52
C LYS A 273 11.69 -17.50 3.28
N ALA A 274 10.92 -16.88 2.37
CA ALA A 274 9.56 -17.30 2.05
C ALA A 274 9.53 -18.62 1.24
N HIS A 275 10.53 -18.87 0.40
CA HIS A 275 10.64 -20.15 -0.34
C HIS A 275 11.01 -21.34 0.56
N THR A 276 11.63 -21.08 1.73
CA THR A 276 12.31 -22.09 2.56
C THR A 276 11.62 -22.41 3.90
N ARG A 277 10.75 -21.54 4.46
CA ARG A 277 10.12 -21.77 5.78
C ARG A 277 8.74 -22.45 5.72
N PHE A 278 8.57 -23.51 6.53
CA PHE A 278 7.32 -24.07 7.11
C PHE A 278 6.00 -23.79 6.34
N ASN A 279 5.87 -24.33 5.13
CA ASN A 279 4.62 -24.26 4.35
C ASN A 279 3.61 -25.38 4.67
N LYS A 280 3.99 -26.34 5.52
CA LYS A 280 3.13 -27.48 5.89
C LYS A 280 1.90 -26.97 6.66
N GLY A 281 0.71 -27.38 6.22
CA GLY A 281 -0.57 -26.97 6.82
C GLY A 281 -1.13 -25.63 6.33
N LEU A 282 -0.46 -24.95 5.38
CA LEU A 282 -0.98 -23.72 4.77
C LEU A 282 -1.62 -24.00 3.40
N ARG A 283 -2.79 -23.40 3.17
CA ARG A 283 -3.41 -23.28 1.85
C ARG A 283 -2.73 -22.19 1.02
N TYR A 284 -2.44 -21.06 1.64
CA TYR A 284 -1.80 -19.90 1.01
C TYR A 284 -0.71 -19.33 1.92
N THR A 285 0.42 -18.95 1.32
CA THR A 285 1.59 -18.39 2.03
C THR A 285 1.56 -16.87 2.14
N GLY A 286 0.61 -16.22 1.47
CA GLY A 286 0.51 -14.77 1.39
C GLY A 286 -0.45 -14.32 0.29
N VAL A 287 -0.33 -13.06 -0.11
CA VAL A 287 -1.04 -12.47 -1.25
C VAL A 287 -0.10 -11.61 -2.11
N ALA A 288 -0.28 -11.63 -3.41
CA ALA A 288 0.20 -10.61 -4.35
C ALA A 288 -0.81 -9.46 -4.40
N CYS A 289 -0.35 -8.23 -4.67
CA CYS A 289 -1.23 -7.07 -4.83
C CYS A 289 -0.64 -6.06 -5.81
N VAL A 290 -1.52 -5.46 -6.61
CA VAL A 290 -1.19 -4.26 -7.40
C VAL A 290 -1.96 -3.06 -6.88
N SER A 291 -1.26 -1.95 -6.67
CA SER A 291 -1.81 -0.71 -6.14
C SER A 291 -1.35 0.51 -6.93
N CYS A 292 -2.10 1.60 -6.83
CA CYS A 292 -1.74 2.88 -7.40
C CYS A 292 -0.61 3.53 -6.60
N GLY A 293 0.53 3.79 -7.24
CA GLY A 293 1.67 4.48 -6.64
C GLY A 293 1.46 5.96 -6.31
N ARG A 294 0.35 6.58 -6.75
CA ARG A 294 0.02 7.99 -6.43
C ARG A 294 -0.79 8.12 -5.14
N SER A 295 -1.80 7.26 -5.00
CA SER A 295 -2.81 7.36 -3.94
C SER A 295 -2.76 6.22 -2.94
N GLU A 296 -1.91 5.22 -3.17
CA GLU A 296 -1.81 3.99 -2.37
C GLU A 296 -3.15 3.21 -2.34
N MET A 297 -3.99 3.35 -3.35
CA MET A 297 -5.26 2.62 -3.44
C MET A 297 -5.03 1.29 -4.15
N VAL A 298 -5.59 0.21 -3.61
CA VAL A 298 -5.55 -1.12 -4.23
C VAL A 298 -6.37 -1.09 -5.51
N MET A 299 -5.84 -1.66 -6.59
CA MET A 299 -6.53 -1.71 -7.88
C MET A 299 -7.66 -2.76 -7.87
N PRO A 300 -8.72 -2.60 -8.68
CA PRO A 300 -9.75 -3.63 -8.82
C PRO A 300 -9.16 -4.95 -9.31
N CYS A 301 -9.63 -6.09 -8.77
CA CYS A 301 -9.17 -7.43 -9.12
C CYS A 301 -7.65 -7.57 -9.21
N SER A 302 -6.90 -7.01 -8.26
CA SER A 302 -5.44 -7.01 -8.29
C SER A 302 -4.78 -7.84 -7.20
N VAL A 303 -5.58 -8.47 -6.33
CA VAL A 303 -5.07 -9.25 -5.20
C VAL A 303 -5.23 -10.74 -5.46
N GLY A 304 -4.11 -11.45 -5.53
CA GLY A 304 -4.04 -12.89 -5.80
C GLY A 304 -3.44 -13.65 -4.62
N ASN A 305 -3.98 -14.81 -4.27
CA ASN A 305 -3.37 -15.63 -3.22
C ASN A 305 -2.08 -16.31 -3.69
N LEU A 306 -1.05 -16.29 -2.85
CA LEU A 306 0.21 -17.00 -3.11
C LEU A 306 0.10 -18.44 -2.62
N ARG A 307 0.29 -19.42 -3.52
CA ARG A 307 0.31 -20.85 -3.13
C ARG A 307 1.61 -21.25 -2.45
N ARG A 308 2.75 -20.77 -2.96
CA ARG A 308 4.08 -21.04 -2.41
C ARG A 308 5.03 -19.92 -2.78
N GLY A 309 5.24 -18.99 -1.86
CA GLY A 309 6.12 -17.84 -2.08
C GLY A 309 5.59 -16.92 -3.18
N GLU A 310 6.41 -15.93 -3.53
CA GLU A 310 6.20 -15.10 -4.69
C GLU A 310 6.65 -15.87 -5.93
N LYS A 311 5.83 -15.84 -6.98
CA LYS A 311 6.13 -16.45 -8.27
C LYS A 311 5.69 -15.50 -9.36
N TYR A 312 6.44 -15.40 -10.45
CA TYR A 312 6.11 -14.55 -11.59
C TYR A 312 4.67 -14.77 -12.06
N ALA A 313 4.22 -16.02 -12.22
CA ALA A 313 2.84 -16.32 -12.61
C ALA A 313 1.75 -15.72 -11.70
N CYS A 314 2.00 -15.62 -10.39
CA CYS A 314 1.05 -14.98 -9.48
C CYS A 314 0.98 -13.47 -9.73
N MET A 315 2.14 -12.84 -9.89
CA MET A 315 2.28 -11.39 -10.10
C MET A 315 1.74 -10.99 -11.48
N ASP A 316 2.14 -11.71 -12.53
CA ASP A 316 1.72 -11.51 -13.91
C ASP A 316 0.20 -11.54 -14.06
N TYR A 317 -0.46 -12.50 -13.41
CA TYR A 317 -1.92 -12.57 -13.47
C TYR A 317 -2.55 -11.35 -12.78
N CYS A 318 -2.06 -10.96 -11.60
CA CYS A 318 -2.60 -9.81 -10.88
C CYS A 318 -2.41 -8.52 -11.68
N VAL A 319 -1.25 -8.35 -12.31
CA VAL A 319 -0.95 -7.24 -13.20
C VAL A 319 -1.84 -7.29 -14.44
N GLY A 320 -1.89 -8.40 -15.16
CA GLY A 320 -2.74 -8.58 -16.34
C GLY A 320 -4.22 -8.34 -16.06
N SER A 321 -4.70 -8.72 -14.87
CA SER A 321 -6.06 -8.45 -14.40
C SER A 321 -6.36 -6.96 -14.20
N VAL A 322 -5.35 -6.15 -13.85
CA VAL A 322 -5.46 -4.69 -13.82
C VAL A 322 -5.36 -4.08 -15.22
N LEU A 323 -4.54 -4.67 -16.09
CA LEU A 323 -4.26 -4.12 -17.43
C LEU A 323 -5.36 -4.38 -18.45
N ARG A 324 -6.21 -5.39 -18.25
CA ARG A 324 -7.33 -5.69 -19.16
C ARG A 324 -8.33 -4.55 -19.37
N PHE A 325 -8.23 -3.49 -18.57
CA PHE A 325 -9.11 -2.33 -18.64
C PHE A 325 -8.64 -1.28 -19.65
N ASP A 326 -7.36 -1.27 -20.11
CA ASP A 326 -6.82 -0.23 -20.99
C ASP A 326 -5.66 -0.71 -21.89
N ASP A 327 -5.47 -0.05 -23.04
CA ASP A 327 -4.34 -0.27 -23.95
C ASP A 327 -3.15 0.61 -23.51
N MET A 328 -2.10 0.02 -22.94
CA MET A 328 -1.05 0.74 -22.21
C MET A 328 0.37 0.35 -22.66
N SER A 329 1.24 1.35 -22.79
CA SER A 329 2.69 1.15 -22.91
C SER A 329 3.35 1.07 -21.53
N PHE A 330 4.33 0.16 -21.35
CA PHE A 330 4.96 -0.08 -20.05
C PHE A 330 6.37 0.49 -19.96
N THR A 331 6.67 1.08 -18.82
CA THR A 331 8.02 1.45 -18.40
C THR A 331 8.35 0.69 -17.11
N PRO A 332 9.19 -0.35 -17.16
CA PRO A 332 9.58 -1.09 -15.97
C PRO A 332 10.48 -0.22 -15.09
N VAL A 333 10.19 -0.18 -13.79
CA VAL A 333 10.97 0.57 -12.80
C VAL A 333 11.18 -0.26 -11.54
N ILE A 334 12.33 -0.08 -10.91
CA ILE A 334 12.69 -0.68 -9.62
C ILE A 334 12.53 0.41 -8.54
N PRO A 335 11.75 0.16 -7.46
CA PRO A 335 11.63 1.07 -6.33
C PRO A 335 12.99 1.41 -5.71
N LYS A 336 13.11 2.60 -5.11
CA LYS A 336 14.40 3.15 -4.68
C LYS A 336 15.10 2.30 -3.62
N LEU A 337 14.35 1.73 -2.67
CA LEU A 337 14.91 0.84 -1.65
C LEU A 337 15.40 -0.46 -2.28
N HIS A 338 14.62 -1.00 -3.23
CA HIS A 338 14.89 -2.29 -3.86
C HIS A 338 16.09 -2.22 -4.80
N ASP A 339 16.33 -1.07 -5.44
CA ASP A 339 17.49 -0.84 -6.33
C ASP A 339 18.82 -1.25 -5.70
N ALA A 340 18.99 -1.02 -4.40
CA ALA A 340 20.19 -1.41 -3.65
C ALA A 340 20.37 -2.93 -3.51
N GLY A 341 19.29 -3.71 -3.56
CA GLY A 341 19.32 -5.18 -3.50
C GLY A 341 19.69 -5.83 -4.83
N HIS A 342 19.57 -5.11 -5.94
CA HIS A 342 19.97 -5.63 -7.25
C HIS A 342 21.49 -5.57 -7.44
N LYS A 343 22.04 -6.62 -8.06
CA LYS A 343 23.43 -6.58 -8.56
C LYS A 343 23.48 -5.53 -9.67
N LYS A 344 24.21 -4.44 -9.45
CA LYS A 344 24.40 -3.35 -10.43
C LYS A 344 25.25 -3.83 -11.61
N THR A 345 24.60 -4.54 -12.53
CA THR A 345 25.18 -4.94 -13.82
C THR A 345 25.12 -3.80 -14.82
N LYS A 346 25.82 -3.93 -15.94
CA LYS A 346 25.76 -2.97 -17.06
C LYS A 346 24.30 -2.72 -17.47
N ASN A 347 23.92 -1.45 -17.62
CA ASN A 347 22.58 -0.97 -18.01
C ASN A 347 21.47 -1.16 -16.96
N HIS A 348 21.79 -1.42 -15.69
CA HIS A 348 20.77 -1.52 -14.64
C HIS A 348 20.07 -0.17 -14.39
N GLU A 349 20.72 0.95 -14.70
CA GLU A 349 20.20 2.32 -14.52
C GLU A 349 18.93 2.59 -15.33
N GLN A 350 18.67 1.85 -16.41
CA GLN A 350 17.44 2.01 -17.21
C GLN A 350 16.18 1.73 -16.39
N PHE A 351 16.27 0.91 -15.33
CA PHE A 351 15.17 0.60 -14.44
C PHE A 351 15.09 1.53 -13.23
N SER A 352 15.96 2.54 -13.13
CA SER A 352 16.00 3.42 -11.95
C SER A 352 14.75 4.28 -11.86
N CYS A 353 14.06 4.18 -10.73
CA CYS A 353 12.95 5.08 -10.40
C CYS A 353 13.39 6.56 -10.38
N ASN A 354 14.66 6.89 -10.12
CA ASN A 354 15.13 8.28 -10.18
C ASN A 354 15.27 8.84 -11.60
N LEU A 355 15.45 7.97 -12.59
CA LEU A 355 15.72 8.34 -13.99
C LEU A 355 14.49 8.14 -14.90
N CYS A 356 13.37 7.70 -14.33
CA CYS A 356 12.13 7.52 -15.08
C CYS A 356 11.39 8.86 -15.25
N LYS A 357 11.25 9.30 -16.50
CA LYS A 357 10.52 10.52 -16.85
C LYS A 357 9.08 10.49 -16.30
N GLY A 358 8.63 11.61 -15.73
CA GLY A 358 7.25 11.79 -15.27
C GLY A 358 6.90 11.12 -13.93
N ILE A 359 7.80 10.36 -13.32
CA ILE A 359 7.54 9.67 -12.05
C ILE A 359 7.69 10.58 -10.82
N GLY A 360 8.42 11.69 -10.96
CA GLY A 360 8.72 12.63 -9.89
C GLY A 360 9.57 12.01 -8.77
N HIS A 361 9.50 12.59 -7.57
CA HIS A 361 10.29 12.12 -6.43
C HIS A 361 9.60 11.03 -5.59
N THR A 362 8.90 10.09 -6.24
CA THR A 362 8.28 8.95 -5.55
C THR A 362 9.32 7.93 -5.09
N ASP A 363 9.05 7.19 -4.02
CA ASP A 363 9.91 6.09 -3.55
C ASP A 363 9.56 4.73 -4.18
N GLY A 364 8.30 4.56 -4.60
CA GLY A 364 7.76 3.28 -5.07
C GLY A 364 7.26 2.36 -3.96
N GLU A 365 7.42 2.75 -2.69
CA GLU A 365 7.14 1.94 -1.48
C GLU A 365 5.68 2.04 -1.01
N CYS A 366 4.77 2.31 -1.94
CA CYS A 366 3.34 2.42 -1.64
C CYS A 366 2.74 1.12 -1.07
N PRO A 367 3.09 -0.09 -1.56
CA PRO A 367 2.59 -1.34 -1.03
C PRO A 367 2.90 -1.53 0.46
N GLU A 368 4.09 -1.14 0.92
CA GLU A 368 4.47 -1.26 2.34
C GLU A 368 3.58 -0.47 3.29
N ARG A 369 3.04 0.68 2.84
CA ARG A 369 2.06 1.45 3.62
C ARG A 369 0.72 0.72 3.72
N ILE A 370 0.32 0.03 2.65
CA ILE A 370 -0.87 -0.84 2.64
C ILE A 370 -0.66 -2.00 3.60
N TRP A 371 0.51 -2.64 3.54
CA TRP A 371 0.89 -3.75 4.42
C TRP A 371 0.94 -3.34 5.88
N GLY A 372 1.46 -2.16 6.20
CA GLY A 372 1.41 -1.62 7.56
C GLY A 372 -0.01 -1.65 8.16
N ALA A 373 -1.03 -1.37 7.35
CA ALA A 373 -2.43 -1.36 7.78
C ALA A 373 -3.14 -2.72 7.70
N THR A 374 -2.76 -3.59 6.75
CA THR A 374 -3.43 -4.88 6.54
C THR A 374 -2.76 -6.05 7.26
N ASN A 375 -1.47 -5.95 7.60
CA ASN A 375 -0.72 -7.00 8.30
C ASN A 375 -1.40 -7.48 9.60
N PRO A 376 -2.00 -6.62 10.44
CA PRO A 376 -2.68 -7.10 11.64
C PRO A 376 -3.92 -7.98 11.35
N VAL A 377 -4.50 -7.90 10.14
CA VAL A 377 -5.61 -8.77 9.69
C VAL A 377 -5.18 -10.24 9.57
N ALA A 378 -3.88 -10.49 9.36
CA ALA A 378 -3.33 -11.83 9.17
C ALA A 378 -3.76 -12.80 10.26
N ASN A 379 -3.70 -12.40 11.53
CA ASN A 379 -4.04 -13.27 12.65
C ASN A 379 -5.51 -13.71 12.60
N SER A 380 -6.41 -12.77 12.35
CA SER A 380 -7.85 -13.06 12.26
C SER A 380 -8.22 -13.92 11.05
N THR A 381 -7.51 -13.78 9.93
CA THR A 381 -7.83 -14.45 8.66
C THR A 381 -7.08 -15.76 8.45
N LYS A 382 -6.02 -16.01 9.24
CA LYS A 382 -5.18 -17.21 9.10
C LYS A 382 -5.98 -18.50 9.23
N VAL A 383 -6.90 -18.56 10.19
CA VAL A 383 -7.71 -19.75 10.53
C VAL A 383 -9.10 -19.74 9.88
N MET A 384 -9.37 -18.77 9.00
CA MET A 384 -10.66 -18.71 8.30
C MET A 384 -10.70 -19.69 7.13
N GLY A 385 -11.91 -20.17 6.83
CA GLY A 385 -12.16 -20.83 5.56
C GLY A 385 -11.84 -19.93 4.37
N PRO A 386 -11.58 -20.53 3.19
CA PRO A 386 -10.99 -19.78 2.08
C PRO A 386 -11.94 -18.75 1.45
N GLY A 387 -13.25 -19.01 1.43
CA GLY A 387 -14.24 -18.08 0.88
C GLY A 387 -14.50 -16.91 1.83
N SER A 388 -14.78 -17.20 3.10
CA SER A 388 -14.92 -16.19 4.15
C SER A 388 -13.68 -15.30 4.26
N ARG A 389 -12.48 -15.89 4.12
CA ARG A 389 -11.22 -15.12 4.10
C ARG A 389 -11.17 -14.14 2.94
N HIS A 390 -11.57 -14.52 1.73
CA HIS A 390 -11.61 -13.61 0.58
C HIS A 390 -12.50 -12.40 0.86
N ASP A 391 -13.72 -12.63 1.33
CA ASP A 391 -14.65 -11.54 1.60
C ASP A 391 -14.16 -10.61 2.73
N VAL A 392 -13.47 -11.13 3.74
CA VAL A 392 -12.83 -10.32 4.79
C VAL A 392 -11.66 -9.49 4.25
N LEU A 393 -10.85 -10.05 3.35
CA LEU A 393 -9.77 -9.30 2.71
C LEU A 393 -10.32 -8.19 1.80
N ASP A 394 -11.31 -8.50 0.98
CA ASP A 394 -12.00 -7.51 0.13
C ASP A 394 -12.56 -6.36 0.97
N ASP A 395 -13.22 -6.65 2.10
CA ASP A 395 -13.77 -5.63 3.00
C ASP A 395 -12.67 -4.75 3.64
N ASN A 396 -11.51 -5.34 3.96
CA ASN A 396 -10.35 -4.59 4.49
C ASN A 396 -9.71 -3.69 3.42
N PHE A 397 -9.54 -4.18 2.19
CA PHE A 397 -9.03 -3.35 1.08
C PHE A 397 -10.03 -2.27 0.68
N ALA A 398 -11.33 -2.57 0.71
CA ALA A 398 -12.40 -1.60 0.50
C ALA A 398 -12.35 -0.48 1.54
N PHE A 399 -12.16 -0.84 2.81
CA PHE A 399 -12.03 0.13 3.89
C PHE A 399 -10.80 1.01 3.72
N TRP A 400 -9.64 0.42 3.39
CA TRP A 400 -8.41 1.16 3.09
C TRP A 400 -8.62 2.16 1.94
N ASN A 401 -9.17 1.71 0.81
CA ASN A 401 -9.45 2.59 -0.32
C ASN A 401 -10.46 3.69 0.04
N TYR A 402 -11.47 3.38 0.85
CA TYR A 402 -12.43 4.38 1.33
C TYR A 402 -11.74 5.46 2.18
N GLU A 403 -10.85 5.08 3.11
CA GLU A 403 -10.08 6.03 3.91
C GLU A 403 -9.15 6.89 3.05
N LYS A 404 -8.49 6.30 2.05
CA LYS A 404 -7.70 7.06 1.06
C LYS A 404 -8.56 8.04 0.29
N TYR A 405 -9.73 7.61 -0.18
CA TYR A 405 -10.65 8.44 -0.95
C TYR A 405 -11.14 9.65 -0.14
N ILE A 406 -11.68 9.45 1.06
CA ILE A 406 -12.19 10.56 1.88
C ILE A 406 -11.08 11.47 2.42
N GLY A 407 -9.87 10.93 2.59
CA GLY A 407 -8.70 11.68 3.03
C GLY A 407 -7.99 12.43 1.90
N MET A 408 -8.28 12.11 0.63
CA MET A 408 -7.49 12.53 -0.53
C MET A 408 -7.36 14.05 -0.62
N GLY A 409 -8.44 14.81 -0.45
CA GLY A 409 -8.40 16.27 -0.53
C GLY A 409 -7.44 16.90 0.49
N LYS A 410 -7.44 16.41 1.74
CA LYS A 410 -6.51 16.88 2.79
C LYS A 410 -5.07 16.52 2.45
N THR A 411 -4.84 15.29 1.98
CA THR A 411 -3.51 14.80 1.59
C THR A 411 -2.93 15.59 0.42
N LEU A 412 -3.73 15.83 -0.63
CA LEU A 412 -3.32 16.58 -1.82
C LEU A 412 -3.02 18.04 -1.48
N MET A 413 -3.86 18.71 -0.69
CA MET A 413 -3.60 20.09 -0.26
C MET A 413 -2.30 20.22 0.53
N ARG A 414 -2.04 19.27 1.45
CA ARG A 414 -0.78 19.22 2.19
C ARG A 414 0.42 19.01 1.25
N ARG A 415 0.35 18.02 0.35
CA ARG A 415 1.42 17.72 -0.61
C ARG A 415 1.68 18.91 -1.55
N TYR A 416 0.63 19.57 -2.04
CA TYR A 416 0.74 20.76 -2.90
C TYR A 416 1.49 21.91 -2.20
N ARG A 417 1.13 22.22 -0.95
CA ARG A 417 1.80 23.27 -0.16
C ARG A 417 3.29 23.00 0.07
N ALA A 418 3.67 21.72 0.16
CA ALA A 418 5.08 21.31 0.24
C ALA A 418 5.77 21.34 -1.14
N ALA A 419 5.08 20.93 -2.19
CA ALA A 419 5.64 20.82 -3.53
C ALA A 419 5.97 22.17 -4.17
N VAL A 420 5.16 23.22 -3.93
CA VAL A 420 5.38 24.56 -4.51
C VAL A 420 6.74 25.18 -4.12
N PRO A 421 7.10 25.32 -2.82
CA PRO A 421 8.39 25.87 -2.46
C PRO A 421 9.55 24.97 -2.89
N GLU A 422 9.38 23.64 -2.82
CA GLU A 422 10.43 22.71 -3.25
C GLU A 422 10.70 22.82 -4.75
N ARG A 423 9.65 22.86 -5.58
CA ARG A 423 9.77 23.12 -7.02
C ARG A 423 10.52 24.43 -7.28
N ASN A 424 10.18 25.51 -6.56
CA ASN A 424 10.86 26.80 -6.77
C ASN A 424 12.36 26.72 -6.45
N LYS A 425 12.75 26.02 -5.37
CA LYS A 425 14.16 25.78 -5.05
C LYS A 425 14.86 24.97 -6.13
N GLN A 426 14.24 23.87 -6.57
CA GLN A 426 14.82 23.00 -7.60
C GLN A 426 14.96 23.73 -8.95
N ILE A 427 13.99 24.57 -9.32
CA ILE A 427 14.09 25.41 -10.53
C ILE A 427 15.28 26.37 -10.44
N GLU A 428 15.43 27.08 -9.32
CA GLU A 428 16.52 28.05 -9.18
C GLU A 428 17.88 27.35 -9.10
N ALA A 429 17.97 26.22 -8.39
CA ALA A 429 19.18 25.40 -8.34
C ALA A 429 19.57 24.89 -9.72
N HIS A 430 18.61 24.35 -10.49
CA HIS A 430 18.86 23.91 -11.86
C HIS A 430 19.31 25.07 -12.74
N ARG A 431 18.62 26.21 -12.69
CA ARG A 431 18.99 27.41 -13.46
C ARG A 431 20.41 27.88 -13.14
N GLY A 432 20.76 28.00 -11.85
CA GLY A 432 22.08 28.42 -11.41
C GLY A 432 23.18 27.45 -11.85
N PHE A 433 22.92 26.14 -11.71
CA PHE A 433 23.84 25.10 -12.16
C PHE A 433 24.04 25.16 -13.68
N THR A 434 22.96 25.20 -14.47
CA THR A 434 23.03 25.31 -15.93
C THR A 434 23.78 26.57 -16.38
N ALA A 435 23.56 27.72 -15.72
CA ALA A 435 24.24 28.97 -16.06
C ALA A 435 25.73 28.99 -15.73
N SER A 436 26.21 28.07 -14.88
CA SER A 436 27.62 27.94 -14.51
C SER A 436 28.43 27.02 -15.43
N LEU A 437 27.76 26.34 -16.36
CA LEU A 437 28.35 25.38 -17.29
C LEU A 437 28.50 26.00 -18.69
N ASP A 438 29.41 25.43 -19.48
CA ASP A 438 29.56 25.78 -20.89
C ASP A 438 28.28 25.44 -21.68
N SER A 439 27.84 26.36 -22.54
CA SER A 439 26.57 26.21 -23.26
C SER A 439 26.56 25.05 -24.24
N ASP A 440 27.71 24.73 -24.84
CA ASP A 440 27.82 23.63 -25.81
C ASP A 440 27.74 22.28 -25.07
N ASP A 441 28.37 22.18 -23.90
CA ASP A 441 28.26 21.00 -23.03
C ASP A 441 26.83 20.81 -22.53
N VAL A 442 26.15 21.87 -22.09
CA VAL A 442 24.73 21.82 -21.66
C VAL A 442 23.86 21.31 -22.81
N ALA A 443 24.00 21.86 -24.01
CA ALA A 443 23.21 21.44 -25.17
C ALA A 443 23.44 19.97 -25.50
N LYS A 444 24.70 19.53 -25.49
CA LYS A 444 25.09 18.15 -25.73
C LYS A 444 24.51 17.18 -24.69
N TRP A 445 24.64 17.49 -23.41
CA TRP A 445 24.12 16.62 -22.33
C TRP A 445 22.60 16.59 -22.31
N THR A 446 21.95 17.72 -22.59
CA THR A 446 20.48 17.78 -22.71
C THR A 446 19.99 16.81 -23.79
N MET A 447 20.59 16.87 -24.98
CA MET A 447 20.24 15.97 -26.09
C MET A 447 20.47 14.50 -25.72
N MET A 448 21.60 14.17 -25.06
CA MET A 448 21.87 12.80 -24.60
C MET A 448 20.82 12.29 -23.61
N CYS A 449 20.39 13.14 -22.67
CA CYS A 449 19.34 12.80 -21.70
C CYS A 449 17.98 12.63 -22.39
N GLU A 450 17.61 13.53 -23.31
CA GLU A 450 16.33 13.47 -24.04
C GLU A 450 16.24 12.26 -24.98
N ASP A 451 17.33 11.93 -25.67
CA ASP A 451 17.44 10.72 -26.50
C ASP A 451 17.29 9.46 -25.63
N TRP A 452 17.97 9.41 -24.49
CA TRP A 452 17.86 8.31 -23.54
C TRP A 452 16.45 8.17 -22.96
N GLU A 453 15.82 9.28 -22.55
CA GLU A 453 14.47 9.28 -22.01
C GLU A 453 13.43 8.81 -23.03
N SER A 454 13.58 9.19 -24.30
CA SER A 454 12.65 8.90 -25.38
C SER A 454 12.80 7.50 -25.98
N ASP A 455 13.94 6.83 -25.72
CA ASP A 455 14.19 5.47 -26.21
C ASP A 455 13.28 4.43 -25.52
N VAL A 456 12.89 3.42 -26.29
CA VAL A 456 12.02 2.33 -25.84
C VAL A 456 12.79 1.32 -24.99
N PHE A 457 12.06 0.49 -24.24
CA PHE A 457 12.66 -0.56 -23.43
C PHE A 457 12.82 -1.87 -24.23
N PRO A 458 13.94 -2.61 -24.06
CA PRO A 458 15.14 -2.21 -23.32
C PRO A 458 15.90 -1.09 -24.03
N LYS A 459 16.50 -0.17 -23.26
CA LYS A 459 17.18 0.99 -23.83
C LYS A 459 18.42 0.57 -24.64
N THR A 460 18.54 1.11 -25.83
CA THR A 460 19.56 0.80 -26.85
C THR A 460 20.55 1.95 -27.07
N VAL A 461 20.11 3.19 -26.83
CA VAL A 461 20.97 4.37 -26.94
C VAL A 461 22.03 4.40 -25.84
N ALA A 462 23.05 5.26 -25.98
CA ALA A 462 24.13 5.34 -24.99
C ALA A 462 23.61 5.86 -23.65
N ASN A 463 23.93 5.18 -22.55
CA ASN A 463 23.50 5.58 -21.21
C ASN A 463 24.30 6.78 -20.70
N PRO A 464 23.70 7.98 -20.57
CA PRO A 464 24.42 9.16 -20.09
C PRO A 464 24.70 9.11 -18.57
N TYR A 465 23.99 8.25 -17.83
CA TYR A 465 24.09 8.13 -16.38
C TYR A 465 25.05 7.03 -15.93
N HIS A 466 25.51 6.19 -16.85
CA HIS A 466 26.47 5.14 -16.52
C HIS A 466 27.90 5.70 -16.46
N VAL A 467 28.43 5.81 -15.25
CA VAL A 467 29.83 6.22 -15.04
C VAL A 467 30.72 4.98 -15.05
N LYS A 468 31.48 4.77 -16.14
CA LYS A 468 32.49 3.71 -16.20
C LYS A 468 33.70 4.09 -15.33
N GLY A 469 33.99 3.26 -14.31
CA GLY A 469 35.35 3.08 -13.81
C GLY A 469 36.01 4.24 -13.06
N LYS A 470 35.28 5.28 -12.61
CA LYS A 470 35.85 6.30 -11.71
C LYS A 470 35.47 6.03 -10.25
N ASN A 471 35.81 4.84 -9.76
CA ASN A 471 35.90 4.62 -8.31
C ASN A 471 37.34 4.94 -7.91
N ILE A 472 37.68 6.22 -7.90
CA ILE A 472 38.91 6.66 -7.27
C ILE A 472 38.75 6.39 -5.77
N THR A 473 39.59 5.53 -5.22
CA THR A 473 39.59 5.31 -3.77
C THR A 473 39.99 6.61 -3.08
N GLN A 474 39.52 6.85 -1.85
CA GLN A 474 39.92 8.06 -1.10
C GLN A 474 41.44 8.19 -1.03
N ALA A 475 42.17 7.07 -0.93
CA ALA A 475 43.64 7.05 -0.97
C ALA A 475 44.22 7.46 -2.34
N GLN A 476 43.60 7.08 -3.45
CA GLN A 476 44.01 7.53 -4.78
C GLN A 476 43.72 9.01 -4.99
N ALA A 477 42.56 9.51 -4.54
CA ALA A 477 42.23 10.94 -4.59
C ALA A 477 43.20 11.78 -3.76
N ARG A 478 43.54 11.30 -2.56
CA ARG A 478 44.57 11.93 -1.71
C ARG A 478 45.93 11.98 -2.40
N ARG A 479 46.29 10.92 -3.12
CA ARG A 479 47.57 10.85 -3.84
C ARG A 479 47.60 11.83 -5.01
N GLU A 480 46.56 11.84 -5.83
CA GLU A 480 46.45 12.73 -6.99
C GLU A 480 46.50 14.20 -6.56
N LEU A 481 45.77 14.56 -5.49
CA LEU A 481 45.82 15.90 -4.91
C LEU A 481 47.20 16.28 -4.35
N ALA A 482 47.92 15.32 -3.75
CA ALA A 482 49.27 15.56 -3.24
C ALA A 482 50.30 15.72 -4.37
N GLU A 483 50.17 14.93 -5.44
CA GLU A 483 51.00 15.04 -6.65
C GLU A 483 50.77 16.37 -7.37
N ASP A 484 49.51 16.82 -7.47
CA ASP A 484 49.15 18.14 -8.03
C ASP A 484 49.73 19.28 -7.18
N GLU A 485 49.65 19.19 -5.85
CA GLU A 485 50.26 20.17 -4.93
C GLU A 485 51.79 20.21 -5.06
N GLU A 486 52.45 19.05 -5.15
CA GLU A 486 53.89 18.96 -5.35
C GLU A 486 54.32 19.55 -6.70
N SER A 487 53.58 19.25 -7.77
CA SER A 487 53.82 19.83 -9.10
C SER A 487 53.62 21.34 -9.11
N TRP A 488 52.57 21.83 -8.47
CA TRP A 488 52.29 23.27 -8.38
C TRP A 488 53.38 24.02 -7.60
N LEU A 489 53.89 23.43 -6.51
CA LEU A 489 55.03 23.99 -5.77
C LEU A 489 56.31 23.97 -6.63
N ALA A 490 56.54 22.89 -7.40
CA ALA A 490 57.68 22.80 -8.31
C ALA A 490 57.63 23.86 -9.43
N ASP A 491 56.44 24.26 -9.88
CA ASP A 491 56.22 25.32 -10.88
C ASP A 491 56.27 26.75 -10.29
N GLY A 492 56.63 26.90 -9.00
CA GLY A 492 56.79 28.19 -8.34
C GLY A 492 55.54 28.70 -7.61
N GLY A 493 54.57 27.83 -7.35
CA GLY A 493 53.43 28.10 -6.49
C GLY A 493 53.86 28.46 -5.06
N VAL A 494 53.11 29.36 -4.40
CA VAL A 494 53.42 29.85 -3.05
C VAL A 494 52.36 29.35 -2.06
N ALA A 495 52.73 28.42 -1.18
CA ALA A 495 51.85 27.98 -0.11
C ALA A 495 51.53 29.15 0.84
N LEU A 496 50.26 29.54 0.91
CA LEU A 496 49.79 30.66 1.75
C LEU A 496 49.58 30.25 3.21
N HIS A 497 49.44 28.95 3.49
CA HIS A 497 49.13 28.39 4.80
C HIS A 497 49.93 27.09 5.02
N ASP A 498 50.18 26.74 6.29
CA ASP A 498 50.90 25.51 6.68
C ASP A 498 50.11 24.23 6.35
N THR A 499 48.78 24.34 6.22
CA THR A 499 47.90 23.24 5.82
C THR A 499 47.46 23.44 4.38
N SER A 500 47.66 22.41 3.54
CA SER A 500 47.23 22.48 2.15
C SER A 500 45.71 22.44 2.02
N PRO A 501 45.12 23.02 0.95
CA PRO A 501 43.67 23.01 0.74
C PRO A 501 43.07 21.60 0.75
N SER A 502 43.76 20.62 0.16
CA SER A 502 43.32 19.22 0.16
C SER A 502 43.32 18.64 1.57
N SER A 503 44.38 18.87 2.35
CA SER A 503 44.51 18.43 3.75
C SER A 503 43.45 19.08 4.65
N PHE A 504 43.14 20.36 4.42
CA PHE A 504 42.13 21.09 5.17
C PHE A 504 40.72 20.52 4.92
N LEU A 505 40.37 20.23 3.66
CA LEU A 505 39.11 19.57 3.32
C LEU A 505 38.99 18.18 3.96
N ILE A 506 40.09 17.41 3.98
CA ILE A 506 40.12 16.09 4.63
C ILE A 506 39.88 16.22 6.13
N MET A 507 40.56 17.15 6.81
CA MET A 507 40.33 17.39 8.24
C MET A 507 38.88 17.81 8.52
N GLY A 508 38.28 18.60 7.63
CA GLY A 508 36.86 18.97 7.73
C GLY A 508 35.92 17.78 7.62
N LEU A 509 36.15 16.88 6.67
CA LEU A 509 35.37 15.65 6.50
C LEU A 509 35.58 14.67 7.67
N ASP A 510 36.81 14.50 8.14
CA ASP A 510 37.11 13.64 9.29
C ASP A 510 36.44 14.17 10.57
N LEU A 511 36.29 15.50 10.72
CA LEU A 511 35.54 16.12 11.81
C LEU A 511 34.02 15.92 11.69
N GLU A 512 33.47 15.90 10.48
CA GLU A 512 32.05 15.60 10.21
C GLU A 512 31.72 14.15 10.55
N ASP A 513 32.58 13.20 10.18
CA ASP A 513 32.39 11.77 10.48
C ASP A 513 32.47 11.45 11.99
N MET A 514 33.08 12.32 12.80
CA MET A 514 33.20 12.17 14.25
C MET A 514 32.02 12.78 15.04
N GLN A 515 31.09 13.51 14.40
CA GLN A 515 29.91 14.13 15.02
C GLN A 515 28.65 13.28 14.83
#